data_AF-A0A8T0U6X1-F1
#
_entry.id   AF-A0A8T0U6X1-F1
#
_cell.length_a   1.000
_cell.length_b   1.000
_cell.length_c   1.000
_cell.angle_alpha   90.00
_cell.angle_beta   90.00
_cell.angle_gamma   90.00
#
_symmetry.space_group_name_H-M   'P 1'
#
loop_
_entity.id
_entity.type
_entity.pdbx_description
1 polymer ?
#
loop_
_entity_poly.entity_id
_entity_poly.type
_entity_poly.pdbx_seq_one_letter_code
_entity_poly.pdbx_strand_id
1 'polypeptide(L)'
;HGKPFVTEEEEKSLGTQMFNLHRWYLRMAKDEGKMFGVKYRDHDFFRGEDDFWVYFQNLYHIYHRQALDASIITIWVLQETQRSRKHGWHHQIGFMSPLLVNQKLINE
;
A
#
# COMPACT_ATOMS: atom_id res chain seq x y z
N HIS A 1 -13.83 5.51 13.58
CA HIS A 1 -12.71 4.69 14.08
C HIS A 1 -12.37 3.61 13.05
N GLY A 2 -11.09 3.45 12.72
CA GLY A 2 -10.64 2.40 11.78
C GLY A 2 -10.75 0.98 12.34
N LYS A 3 -11.04 0.01 11.46
CA LYS A 3 -11.08 -1.41 11.80
C LYS A 3 -9.66 -1.98 11.93
N PRO A 4 -9.30 -2.72 12.99
CA PRO A 4 -7.96 -3.33 13.15
C PRO A 4 -7.57 -4.25 12.00
N PHE A 5 -6.28 -4.35 11.68
CA PHE A 5 -5.81 -5.26 10.63
C PHE A 5 -5.87 -6.73 11.03
N VAL A 6 -5.69 -7.00 12.32
CA VAL A 6 -5.67 -8.34 12.89
C VAL A 6 -6.39 -8.32 14.23
N THR A 7 -6.73 -9.50 14.72
CA THR A 7 -7.21 -9.71 16.09
C THR A 7 -6.09 -9.49 17.11
N GLU A 8 -6.44 -9.31 18.39
CA GLU A 8 -5.45 -9.17 19.49
C GLU A 8 -4.57 -10.41 19.66
N GLU A 9 -5.06 -11.59 19.28
CA GLU A 9 -4.32 -12.84 19.36
C GLU A 9 -3.30 -12.95 18.21
N GLU A 10 -3.71 -12.60 17.00
CA GLU A 10 -2.84 -12.53 15.82
C GLU A 10 -1.79 -11.41 15.94
N GLU A 11 -2.08 -10.31 16.63
CA GLU A 11 -1.11 -9.24 16.86
C GLU A 11 0.16 -9.73 17.56
N LYS A 12 0.04 -10.73 18.44
CA LYS A 12 1.18 -11.33 19.17
C LYS A 12 2.14 -12.11 18.27
N SER A 13 1.67 -12.55 17.11
CA SER A 13 2.47 -13.31 16.13
C SER A 13 2.98 -12.45 14.98
N LEU A 14 2.64 -11.15 14.95
CA LEU A 14 3.16 -10.24 13.95
C LEU A 14 4.67 -10.05 14.08
N GLY A 15 5.37 -10.07 12.96
CA GLY A 15 6.73 -9.56 12.89
C GLY A 15 6.79 -8.08 13.24
N THR A 16 7.94 -7.62 13.76
CA THR A 16 8.15 -6.26 14.29
C THR A 16 7.65 -5.14 13.35
N GLN A 17 7.91 -5.26 12.04
CA GLN A 17 7.48 -4.25 11.07
C GLN A 17 5.95 -4.20 10.93
N MET A 18 5.29 -5.35 10.85
CA MET A 18 3.83 -5.43 10.75
C MET A 18 3.14 -5.00 12.04
N PHE A 19 3.71 -5.33 13.19
CA PHE A 19 3.25 -4.83 14.49
C PHE A 19 3.29 -3.30 14.56
N ASN A 20 4.41 -2.69 14.15
CA ASN A 20 4.55 -1.24 14.13
C ASN A 20 3.56 -0.58 13.17
N LEU A 21 3.36 -1.15 11.98
CA LEU A 21 2.38 -0.67 11.01
C LEU A 21 0.95 -0.74 11.57
N HIS A 22 0.58 -1.86 12.20
CA HIS A 22 -0.73 -2.05 12.83
C HIS A 22 -1.01 -1.00 13.91
N ARG A 23 -0.05 -0.79 14.82
CA ARG A 23 -0.16 0.19 15.91
C ARG A 23 -0.22 1.62 15.39
N TRP A 24 0.57 1.94 14.37
CA TRP A 24 0.53 3.25 13.71
C TRP A 24 -0.84 3.48 13.05
N TYR A 25 -1.34 2.51 12.29
CA TYR A 25 -2.65 2.61 11.64
C TYR A 25 -3.79 2.82 12.65
N LEU A 26 -3.83 2.06 13.75
CA LEU A 26 -4.86 2.22 14.78
C LEU A 26 -4.81 3.58 15.47
N ARG A 27 -3.62 4.17 15.61
CA ARG A 27 -3.47 5.53 16.14
C ARG A 27 -4.02 6.54 15.15
N MET A 28 -3.58 6.47 13.90
CA MET A 28 -3.97 7.43 12.87
C MET A 28 -5.45 7.33 12.50
N ALA A 29 -6.04 6.15 12.51
CA ALA A 29 -7.45 5.96 12.20
C ALA A 29 -8.41 6.39 13.33
N LYS A 30 -7.86 6.87 14.46
CA LYS A 30 -8.62 7.58 15.50
C LYS A 30 -8.64 9.08 15.28
N ASP A 31 -7.58 9.63 14.68
CA ASP A 31 -7.58 11.02 14.20
C ASP A 31 -8.43 11.09 12.93
N GLU A 32 -9.24 12.14 12.76
CA GLU A 32 -10.18 12.29 11.64
C GLU A 32 -9.51 12.44 10.25
N GLY A 33 -8.18 12.30 10.18
CA GLY A 33 -7.41 12.29 8.95
C GLY A 33 -7.82 11.14 8.06
N LYS A 34 -8.42 11.45 6.91
CA LYS A 34 -8.87 10.45 5.93
C LYS A 34 -7.72 9.85 5.12
N MET A 35 -6.57 10.53 5.07
CA MET A 35 -5.45 10.19 4.20
C MET A 35 -4.10 10.36 4.91
N PHE A 36 -3.08 9.64 4.43
CA PHE A 36 -1.68 9.83 4.80
C PHE A 36 -0.83 10.00 3.55
N GLY A 37 0.24 10.79 3.65
CA GLY A 37 1.22 10.97 2.57
C GLY A 37 2.18 9.79 2.51
N VAL A 38 2.46 9.32 1.31
CA VAL A 38 3.49 8.33 1.02
C VAL A 38 4.50 8.98 0.09
N LYS A 39 5.74 9.10 0.57
CA LYS A 39 6.86 9.54 -0.25
C LYS A 39 7.32 8.41 -1.14
N TYR A 40 7.47 8.68 -2.42
CA TYR A 40 8.21 7.81 -3.33
C TYR A 40 9.49 8.50 -3.81
N ARG A 41 10.46 7.68 -4.15
CA ARG A 41 11.76 8.09 -4.67
C ARG A 41 11.80 7.86 -6.17
N ASP A 42 12.76 8.50 -6.82
CA ASP A 42 12.90 8.37 -8.28
C ASP A 42 13.01 6.91 -8.73
N HIS A 43 13.71 6.05 -8.00
CA HIS A 43 13.85 4.63 -8.38
C HIS A 43 12.56 3.80 -8.24
N ASP A 44 11.53 4.30 -7.56
CA ASP A 44 10.27 3.58 -7.43
C ASP A 44 9.47 3.62 -8.74
N PHE A 45 9.47 4.77 -9.45
CA PHE A 45 8.67 4.98 -10.66
C PHE A 45 9.42 5.57 -11.86
N PHE A 46 10.70 5.94 -11.69
CA PHE A 46 11.55 6.66 -12.64
C PHE A 46 10.92 7.97 -13.14
N ARG A 47 10.42 8.79 -12.20
CA ARG A 47 9.66 10.03 -12.46
C ARG A 47 9.97 11.18 -11.49
N GLY A 48 11.08 11.13 -10.78
CA GLY A 48 11.43 12.05 -9.70
C GLY A 48 10.91 11.60 -8.34
N GLU A 49 11.18 12.41 -7.31
CA GLU A 49 10.63 12.21 -5.97
C GLU A 49 9.38 13.07 -5.80
N ASP A 50 8.33 12.49 -5.22
CA ASP A 50 7.11 13.23 -4.85
C ASP A 50 6.36 12.47 -3.74
N ASP A 51 5.29 13.08 -3.24
CA ASP A 51 4.37 12.49 -2.27
C ASP A 51 3.02 12.21 -2.94
N PHE A 52 2.41 11.06 -2.63
CA PHE A 52 1.01 10.79 -2.97
C PHE A 52 0.19 10.51 -1.71
N TRP A 53 -1.07 10.94 -1.75
CA TRP A 53 -1.99 10.78 -0.62
C TRP A 53 -2.78 9.48 -0.75
N VAL A 54 -2.77 8.67 0.29
CA VAL A 54 -3.47 7.38 0.37
C VAL A 54 -4.58 7.44 1.40
N TYR A 55 -5.79 7.04 1.03
CA TYR A 55 -6.89 6.90 1.98
C TYR A 55 -6.60 5.78 2.99
N PHE A 56 -6.84 6.03 4.29
CA PHE A 56 -6.64 5.04 5.35
C PHE A 56 -7.42 3.75 5.10
N GLN A 57 -8.63 3.85 4.56
CA GLN A 57 -9.46 2.69 4.23
C GLN A 57 -8.80 1.78 3.18
N ASN A 58 -8.00 2.33 2.27
CA ASN A 58 -7.29 1.53 1.28
C ASN A 58 -6.22 0.66 1.92
N LEU A 59 -5.55 1.13 2.98
CA LEU A 59 -4.54 0.34 3.68
C LEU A 59 -5.16 -0.90 4.36
N TYR A 60 -6.34 -0.74 4.98
CA TYR A 60 -7.11 -1.86 5.51
C TYR A 60 -7.48 -2.87 4.44
N HIS A 61 -7.98 -2.40 3.29
CA HIS A 61 -8.31 -3.29 2.17
C HIS A 61 -7.08 -3.97 1.57
N ILE A 62 -5.93 -3.29 1.48
CA ILE A 62 -4.68 -3.87 0.96
C ILE A 62 -4.17 -4.95 1.91
N TYR A 63 -4.22 -4.72 3.22
CA TYR A 63 -3.76 -5.69 4.23
C TYR A 63 -4.50 -7.03 4.14
N HIS A 64 -5.82 -7.01 3.94
CA HIS A 64 -6.66 -8.21 3.95
C HIS A 64 -6.77 -8.91 2.58
N ARG A 65 -6.12 -8.40 1.53
CA ARG A 65 -6.19 -9.00 0.21
C ARG A 65 -5.32 -10.26 0.14
N GLN A 66 -5.91 -11.35 -0.35
CA GLN A 66 -5.22 -12.61 -0.58
C GLN A 66 -4.42 -12.58 -1.88
N ALA A 67 -3.52 -13.55 -2.10
CA ALA A 67 -2.63 -13.59 -3.27
C ALA A 67 -3.35 -13.53 -4.64
N LEU A 68 -4.60 -14.01 -4.73
CA LEU A 68 -5.44 -13.88 -5.92
C LEU A 68 -5.88 -12.43 -6.19
N ASP A 69 -6.03 -11.61 -5.14
CA ASP A 69 -6.35 -10.19 -5.26
C ASP A 69 -5.12 -9.34 -5.59
N ALA A 70 -3.92 -9.76 -5.17
CA ALA A 70 -2.68 -9.08 -5.51
C ALA A 70 -2.38 -9.17 -7.01
N SER A 71 -2.65 -10.32 -7.65
CA SER A 71 -2.51 -10.46 -9.11
C SER A 71 -3.57 -9.65 -9.85
N ILE A 72 -4.81 -9.58 -9.36
CA ILE A 72 -5.87 -8.74 -9.93
C ILE A 72 -5.56 -7.25 -9.78
N ILE A 73 -5.09 -6.78 -8.61
CA ILE A 73 -4.60 -5.40 -8.45
C ILE A 73 -3.45 -5.15 -9.40
N THR A 74 -2.48 -6.05 -9.47
CA THR A 74 -1.31 -5.87 -10.34
C THR A 74 -1.75 -5.73 -11.80
N ILE A 75 -2.67 -6.57 -12.27
CA ILE A 75 -3.23 -6.48 -13.63
C ILE A 75 -3.99 -5.17 -13.83
N TRP A 76 -4.86 -4.77 -12.89
CA TRP A 76 -5.62 -3.52 -12.99
C TRP A 76 -4.72 -2.28 -12.99
N VAL A 77 -3.72 -2.22 -12.11
CA VAL A 77 -2.78 -1.10 -12.07
C VAL A 77 -1.88 -1.07 -13.31
N LEU A 78 -1.48 -2.23 -13.83
CA LEU A 78 -0.80 -2.31 -15.13
C LEU A 78 -1.68 -1.75 -16.25
N GLN A 79 -2.96 -2.12 -16.30
CA GLN A 79 -3.91 -1.60 -17.29
C GLN A 79 -4.10 -0.08 -17.18
N GLU A 80 -4.30 0.44 -15.97
CA GLU A 80 -4.46 1.87 -15.73
C GLU A 80 -3.17 2.66 -16.00
N THR A 81 -2.00 2.07 -15.73
CA THR A 81 -0.70 2.65 -16.12
C THR A 81 -0.58 2.76 -17.64
N GLN A 82 -0.97 1.71 -18.38
CA GLN A 82 -0.96 1.74 -19.84
C GLN A 82 -1.98 2.74 -20.41
N ARG A 83 -3.18 2.82 -19.81
CA ARG A 83 -4.20 3.79 -20.19
C ARG A 83 -3.72 5.23 -19.96
N SER A 84 -3.09 5.48 -18.82
CA SER A 84 -2.54 6.79 -18.45
C SER A 84 -1.39 7.19 -19.37
N ARG A 85 -0.54 6.24 -19.78
CA ARG A 85 0.48 6.46 -20.82
C ARG A 85 -0.16 6.85 -22.15
N LYS A 86 -1.22 6.15 -22.58
CA LYS A 86 -1.95 6.48 -23.81
C LYS A 86 -2.62 7.86 -23.78
N HIS A 87 -3.03 8.34 -22.60
CA HIS A 87 -3.74 9.62 -22.45
C HIS A 87 -2.80 10.78 -22.06
N GLY A 88 -1.49 10.55 -21.95
CA GLY A 88 -0.52 11.58 -21.58
C GLY A 88 -0.48 11.90 -20.08
N TRP A 89 -1.23 11.18 -19.24
CA TRP A 89 -1.32 11.39 -17.79
C TRP A 89 -0.29 10.59 -17.00
N HIS A 90 0.78 10.20 -17.66
CA HIS A 90 1.89 9.43 -17.10
C HIS A 90 2.74 10.24 -16.11
N HIS A 91 2.29 11.38 -15.61
CA HIS A 91 2.95 12.10 -14.53
C HIS A 91 2.12 12.09 -13.23
N GLN A 92 0.89 11.56 -13.27
CA GLN A 92 -0.06 11.64 -12.15
C GLN A 92 -0.24 10.30 -11.40
N ILE A 93 0.35 9.21 -11.87
CA ILE A 93 0.13 7.86 -11.32
C ILE A 93 1.46 7.12 -11.09
N GLY A 94 1.76 6.76 -9.84
CA GLY A 94 2.84 5.85 -9.45
C GLY A 94 2.35 4.40 -9.27
N PHE A 95 3.19 3.40 -9.57
CA PHE A 95 2.88 1.97 -9.43
C PHE A 95 3.81 1.26 -8.45
N MET A 96 3.33 0.98 -7.24
CA MET A 96 4.03 0.12 -6.30
C MET A 96 3.56 -1.32 -6.49
N SER A 97 4.43 -2.19 -7.01
CA SER A 97 4.08 -3.60 -7.24
C SER A 97 3.76 -4.29 -5.92
N PRO A 98 2.54 -4.85 -5.74
CA PRO A 98 2.21 -5.63 -4.55
C PRO A 98 3.16 -6.82 -4.34
N LEU A 99 3.75 -7.35 -5.42
CA LEU A 99 4.72 -8.44 -5.35
C LEU A 99 6.10 -7.97 -4.84
N LEU A 100 6.49 -6.71 -5.11
CA LEU A 100 7.70 -6.12 -4.53
C LEU A 100 7.51 -5.77 -3.05
N VAL A 101 6.30 -5.35 -2.65
CA VAL A 101 5.98 -5.05 -1.25
C VAL A 101 5.77 -6.33 -0.43
N ASN A 102 5.16 -7.36 -1.03
CA ASN A 102 4.87 -8.64 -0.36
C ASN A 102 5.92 -9.73 -0.61
N GLN A 103 7.05 -9.40 -1.24
CA GLN A 103 8.23 -10.26 -1.15
C GLN A 103 8.64 -10.28 0.32
N LYS A 104 8.15 -11.29 1.04
CA LYS A 104 8.89 -11.81 2.19
C LYS A 104 10.34 -11.92 1.74
N LEU A 105 11.23 -11.41 2.58
CA LEU A 105 12.62 -11.84 2.69
C LEU A 105 12.62 -13.38 2.79
N ILE A 106 12.47 -14.07 1.67
CA ILE A 106 12.82 -15.47 1.50
C ILE A 106 14.25 -15.41 1.03
N ASN A 107 15.13 -15.01 1.93
CA ASN A 107 16.54 -15.36 1.88
C ASN A 107 16.86 -15.78 3.31
N GLU A 108 16.98 -17.09 3.46
CA GLU A 108 17.72 -17.76 4.53
C GLU A 108 19.14 -17.19 4.66
#